data_AF-A0A9X7W1P8-F1
#
_entry.id   AF-A0A9X7W1P8-F1
#
_cell.length_a   1.000
_cell.length_b   1.000
_cell.length_c   1.000
_cell.angle_alpha   90.00
_cell.angle_beta   90.00
_cell.angle_gamma   90.00
#
_symmetry.space_group_name_H-M   'P 1'
#
loop_
_entity.id
_entity.type
_entity.pdbx_description
1 polymer ?
#
loop_
_entity_poly.entity_id
_entity_poly.type
_entity_poly.pdbx_seq_one_letter_code
_entity_poly.pdbx_strand_id
1 'polypeptide(L)'
;MKILAAVLTFVLGAYSGIQSYRIAAAGAAQQIPQLQGDGGGGLVFALLCIVAAVVALKRPSIGVWVLACATILVGFVGLSFGDASMYWWAVAALALAVFDFVIHRILKSTRHRYGTATRKRSPTG
;
A
#
# COMPACT_ATOMS: atom_id res chain seq x y z
N MET A 1 11.04 8.81 -7.44
CA MET A 1 10.34 7.50 -7.44
C MET A 1 9.54 7.24 -6.17
N LYS A 2 10.09 7.45 -4.96
CA LYS A 2 9.32 7.31 -3.69
C LYS A 2 8.04 8.15 -3.64
N ILE A 3 8.08 9.38 -4.14
CA ILE A 3 6.91 10.26 -4.23
C ILE A 3 5.84 9.66 -5.14
N LEU A 4 6.24 9.09 -6.29
CA LEU A 4 5.29 8.45 -7.21
C LEU A 4 4.59 7.26 -6.56
N ALA A 5 5.35 6.36 -5.90
CA ALA A 5 4.77 5.22 -5.17
C ALA A 5 3.81 5.68 -4.06
N ALA A 6 4.19 6.71 -3.31
CA ALA A 6 3.33 7.30 -2.28
C ALA A 6 2.05 7.91 -2.87
N VAL A 7 2.15 8.66 -3.98
CA VAL A 7 1.00 9.25 -4.67
C VAL A 7 0.06 8.16 -5.20
N LEU A 8 0.59 7.13 -5.86
CA LEU A 8 -0.23 6.02 -6.37
C LEU A 8 -0.94 5.27 -5.25
N THR A 9 -0.23 5.01 -4.14
CA THR A 9 -0.81 4.36 -2.96
C THR A 9 -1.88 5.23 -2.30
N PHE A 10 -1.66 6.55 -2.25
CA PHE A 10 -2.64 7.50 -1.74
C PHE A 10 -3.89 7.56 -2.61
N VAL A 11 -3.74 7.61 -3.95
CA VAL A 11 -4.86 7.61 -4.89
C VAL A 11 -5.67 6.32 -4.76
N LEU A 12 -4.99 5.17 -4.65
CA LEU A 12 -5.66 3.89 -4.41
C LEU A 12 -6.49 3.94 -3.12
N GLY A 13 -5.90 4.40 -2.01
CA GLY A 13 -6.58 4.52 -0.73
C GLY A 13 -7.75 5.50 -0.74
N ALA A 14 -7.60 6.65 -1.39
CA ALA A 14 -8.68 7.63 -1.50
C ALA A 14 -9.85 7.08 -2.34
N TYR A 15 -9.53 6.45 -3.47
CA TYR A 15 -10.54 5.86 -4.36
C TYR A 15 -11.29 4.71 -3.71
N SER A 16 -10.58 3.75 -3.10
CA SER A 16 -11.21 2.64 -2.38
C SER A 16 -12.04 3.17 -1.20
N GLY A 17 -11.53 4.14 -0.44
CA GLY A 17 -12.25 4.73 0.69
C GLY A 17 -13.58 5.36 0.30
N ILE A 18 -13.63 6.10 -0.82
CA ILE A 18 -14.88 6.68 -1.33
C ILE A 18 -15.87 5.59 -1.73
N GLN A 19 -15.42 4.55 -2.44
CA GLN A 19 -16.30 3.44 -2.82
C GLN A 19 -16.83 2.69 -1.60
N SER A 20 -15.94 2.33 -0.68
CA SER A 20 -16.27 1.59 0.53
C SER A 20 -17.22 2.37 1.45
N TYR A 21 -17.05 3.68 1.57
CA TYR A 21 -18.01 4.54 2.27
C TYR A 21 -19.41 4.46 1.66
N ARG A 22 -19.51 4.53 0.32
CA ARG A 22 -20.81 4.45 -0.38
C ARG A 22 -21.46 3.08 -0.18
N ILE A 23 -20.69 1.99 -0.23
CA ILE A 23 -21.17 0.62 0.01
C ILE A 23 -21.65 0.48 1.46
N ALA A 24 -20.85 0.92 2.44
CA ALA A 24 -21.22 0.87 3.85
C ALA A 24 -22.48 1.69 4.14
N ALA A 25 -22.59 2.89 3.57
CA ALA A 25 -23.76 3.75 3.73
C ALA A 25 -25.03 3.13 3.11
N ALA A 26 -24.92 2.52 1.93
CA ALA A 26 -26.02 1.79 1.32
C ALA A 26 -26.44 0.57 2.17
N GLY A 27 -25.47 -0.19 2.68
CA GLY A 27 -25.70 -1.31 3.59
C GLY A 27 -26.35 -0.87 4.91
N ALA A 28 -26.02 0.30 5.43
CA ALA A 28 -26.64 0.89 6.61
C ALA A 28 -28.11 1.28 6.33
N ALA A 29 -28.35 1.97 5.21
CA ALA A 29 -29.70 2.40 4.83
C ALA A 29 -30.65 1.24 4.56
N GLN A 30 -30.15 0.17 3.94
CA GLN A 30 -30.95 -1.01 3.57
C GLN A 30 -30.91 -2.13 4.62
N GLN A 31 -30.19 -1.93 5.73
CA GLN A 31 -29.98 -2.95 6.78
C GLN A 31 -29.43 -4.27 6.25
N ILE A 32 -28.53 -4.22 5.26
CA ILE A 32 -27.86 -5.39 4.67
C ILE A 32 -26.48 -5.53 5.34
N PRO A 33 -26.29 -6.46 6.30
CA PRO A 33 -25.07 -6.54 7.10
C PRO A 33 -23.82 -6.85 6.26
N GLN A 34 -23.97 -7.60 5.17
CA GLN A 34 -22.89 -7.93 4.25
C GLN A 34 -22.28 -6.69 3.58
N LEU A 35 -23.12 -5.75 3.12
CA LEU A 35 -22.66 -4.50 2.51
C LEU A 35 -21.99 -3.58 3.55
N GLN A 36 -22.45 -3.60 4.81
CA GLN A 36 -21.76 -2.87 5.88
C GLN A 36 -20.39 -3.47 6.19
N GLY A 37 -20.28 -4.81 6.21
CA GLY A 37 -19.02 -5.51 6.43
C GLY A 37 -18.00 -5.27 5.32
N ASP A 38 -18.44 -5.38 4.07
CA ASP A 38 -17.64 -5.13 2.88
C ASP A 38 -17.14 -3.67 2.81
N GLY A 39 -18.06 -2.71 2.94
CA GLY A 39 -17.71 -1.29 3.00
C GLY A 39 -16.84 -0.93 4.22
N GLY A 40 -17.05 -1.57 5.37
CA GLY A 40 -16.20 -1.39 6.54
C GLY A 40 -14.77 -1.89 6.32
N GLY A 41 -14.62 -3.10 5.77
CA GLY A 41 -13.32 -3.68 5.45
C GLY A 41 -12.53 -2.85 4.44
N GLY A 42 -13.21 -2.37 3.40
CA GLY A 42 -12.60 -1.49 2.41
C GLY A 42 -12.19 -0.10 2.95
N LEU A 43 -12.92 0.44 3.94
CA LEU A 43 -12.51 1.66 4.65
C LEU A 43 -11.24 1.47 5.48
N VAL A 44 -11.11 0.32 6.17
CA VAL A 44 -9.88 -0.01 6.92
C VAL A 44 -8.71 -0.16 5.95
N PHE A 45 -8.92 -0.83 4.82
CA PHE A 45 -7.92 -0.92 3.74
C PHE A 45 -7.49 0.47 3.23
N ALA A 46 -8.44 1.36 2.95
CA ALA A 46 -8.18 2.73 2.51
C ALA A 46 -7.30 3.51 3.49
N LEU A 47 -7.60 3.41 4.79
CA LEU A 47 -6.80 4.04 5.84
C LEU A 47 -5.38 3.48 5.88
N LEU A 48 -5.22 2.16 5.78
CA LEU A 48 -3.90 1.53 5.75
C LEU A 48 -3.10 1.95 4.51
N CYS A 49 -3.73 2.11 3.34
CA CYS A 49 -3.08 2.65 2.14
C CYS A 49 -2.60 4.08 2.37
N ILE A 50 -3.42 4.96 2.96
CA ILE A 50 -3.02 6.35 3.25
C ILE A 50 -1.87 6.38 4.25
N VAL A 51 -1.93 5.57 5.31
CA VAL A 51 -0.84 5.43 6.29
C VAL A 51 0.44 4.91 5.60
N ALA A 52 0.33 3.89 4.76
CA ALA A 52 1.46 3.36 3.99
C ALA A 52 2.09 4.43 3.11
N ALA A 53 1.29 5.23 2.40
CA ALA A 53 1.76 6.33 1.56
C ALA A 53 2.55 7.37 2.37
N VAL A 54 2.01 7.81 3.51
CA VAL A 54 2.68 8.80 4.39
C VAL A 54 3.96 8.21 4.99
N VAL A 55 3.91 6.97 5.47
CA VAL A 55 5.07 6.29 6.06
C VAL A 55 6.15 6.04 5.01
N ALA A 56 5.79 5.68 3.77
CA ALA A 56 6.74 5.38 2.70
C ALA A 56 7.64 6.58 2.34
N LEU A 57 7.15 7.81 2.53
CA LEU A 57 7.95 9.04 2.32
C LEU A 57 9.15 9.12 3.26
N LYS A 58 9.00 8.70 4.52
CA LYS A 58 10.07 8.76 5.55
C LYS A 58 10.80 7.43 5.72
N ARG A 59 10.05 6.33 5.74
CA ARG A 59 10.51 4.96 6.03
C ARG A 59 9.90 3.96 5.03
N PRO A 60 10.44 3.88 3.79
CA PRO A 60 9.88 3.06 2.70
C PRO A 60 9.73 1.58 3.07
N SER A 61 10.69 1.03 3.81
CA SER A 61 10.61 -0.37 4.27
C SER A 61 9.38 -0.64 5.14
N ILE A 62 9.01 0.30 6.02
CA ILE A 62 7.82 0.17 6.87
C ILE A 62 6.56 0.36 6.02
N GLY A 63 6.57 1.30 5.07
CA GLY A 63 5.46 1.53 4.15
C GLY A 63 5.08 0.26 3.37
N VAL A 64 6.07 -0.48 2.86
CA VAL A 64 5.85 -1.77 2.19
C VAL A 64 5.17 -2.79 3.10
N TRP A 65 5.59 -2.89 4.37
CA TRP A 65 4.96 -3.81 5.32
C TRP A 65 3.51 -3.41 5.64
N VAL A 66 3.23 -2.12 5.82
CA VAL A 66 1.87 -1.63 6.04
C VAL A 66 1.00 -1.95 4.83
N LEU A 67 1.51 -1.74 3.61
CA LEU A 67 0.79 -2.04 2.38
C LEU A 67 0.56 -3.56 2.17
N ALA A 68 1.51 -4.40 2.60
CA ALA A 68 1.35 -5.85 2.61
C ALA A 68 0.27 -6.28 3.60
N CYS A 69 0.23 -5.72 4.81
CA CYS A 69 -0.86 -5.96 5.76
C CYS A 69 -2.21 -5.52 5.19
N ALA A 70 -2.26 -4.36 4.53
CA ALA A 70 -3.47 -3.87 3.86
C ALA A 70 -3.94 -4.85 2.77
N THR A 71 -3.01 -5.39 1.98
CA THR A 71 -3.28 -6.39 0.94
C THR A 71 -3.88 -7.68 1.51
N ILE A 72 -3.31 -8.19 2.60
CA ILE A 72 -3.82 -9.41 3.26
C ILE A 72 -5.23 -9.15 3.82
N LEU A 73 -5.43 -8.01 4.47
CA LEU A 73 -6.71 -7.63 5.05
C LEU A 73 -7.80 -7.54 3.98
N VAL A 74 -7.56 -6.82 2.89
CA VAL A 74 -8.57 -6.66 1.83
C VAL A 74 -8.83 -7.96 1.08
N GLY A 75 -7.81 -8.81 0.90
CA GLY A 75 -7.99 -10.17 0.38
C GLY A 75 -8.86 -11.04 1.29
N PHE A 76 -8.67 -10.94 2.61
CA PHE A 76 -9.50 -11.66 3.59
C PHE A 76 -10.95 -11.14 3.60
N VAL A 77 -11.15 -9.83 3.50
CA VAL A 77 -12.50 -9.22 3.37
C VAL A 77 -13.18 -9.70 2.09
N GLY A 78 -12.48 -9.69 0.95
CA GLY A 78 -12.99 -10.22 -0.31
C GLY A 78 -13.41 -11.69 -0.23
N LEU A 79 -12.61 -12.53 0.45
CA LEU A 79 -12.97 -13.92 0.73
C LEU A 79 -14.17 -14.08 1.66
N SER A 80 -14.27 -13.24 2.69
CA SER A 80 -15.32 -13.35 3.71
C SER A 80 -16.70 -12.92 3.19
N PHE A 81 -16.73 -11.91 2.30
CA PHE A 81 -17.97 -11.33 1.80
C PHE A 81 -18.24 -11.62 0.32
N GLY A 82 -17.33 -12.31 -0.37
CA GLY A 82 -17.47 -12.68 -1.77
C GLY A 82 -17.41 -11.51 -2.75
N ASP A 83 -16.78 -10.38 -2.38
CA ASP A 83 -16.73 -9.20 -3.23
C ASP A 83 -15.54 -9.27 -4.21
N ALA A 84 -15.88 -9.32 -5.51
CA ALA A 84 -14.93 -9.25 -6.62
C ALA A 84 -14.06 -7.97 -6.58
N SER A 85 -14.63 -6.84 -6.13
CA SER A 85 -13.95 -5.55 -6.13
C SER A 85 -12.76 -5.53 -5.17
N MET A 86 -12.91 -6.16 -4.00
CA MET A 86 -11.87 -6.30 -2.98
C MET A 86 -10.66 -7.10 -3.49
N TYR A 87 -10.87 -8.12 -4.33
CA TYR A 87 -9.76 -8.85 -4.95
C TYR A 87 -8.96 -7.97 -5.92
N TRP A 88 -9.63 -7.13 -6.72
CA TRP A 88 -8.93 -6.19 -7.60
C TRP A 88 -8.09 -5.19 -6.81
N TRP A 89 -8.61 -4.73 -5.66
CA TRP A 89 -7.86 -3.86 -4.76
C TRP A 89 -6.68 -4.58 -4.10
N ALA A 90 -6.84 -5.84 -3.73
CA ALA A 90 -5.75 -6.67 -3.22
C ALA A 90 -4.62 -6.80 -4.26
N VAL A 91 -4.97 -7.10 -5.52
CA VAL A 91 -4.00 -7.22 -6.62
C VAL A 91 -3.29 -5.89 -6.86
N ALA A 92 -4.02 -4.77 -6.88
CA ALA A 92 -3.44 -3.44 -7.05
C ALA A 92 -2.49 -3.07 -5.90
N ALA A 93 -2.88 -3.33 -4.65
CA ALA A 93 -2.05 -3.08 -3.48
C ALA A 93 -0.78 -3.95 -3.48
N LEU A 94 -0.90 -5.23 -3.86
CA LEU A 94 0.24 -6.13 -4.02
C LEU A 94 1.21 -5.63 -5.09
N ALA A 95 0.70 -5.22 -6.24
CA ALA A 95 1.52 -4.68 -7.33
C ALA A 95 2.29 -3.42 -6.87
N LEU A 96 1.64 -2.53 -6.13
CA LEU A 96 2.29 -1.35 -5.56
C LEU A 96 3.33 -1.71 -4.49
N ALA A 97 3.07 -2.70 -3.63
CA ALA A 97 4.03 -3.17 -2.64
C ALA A 97 5.28 -3.77 -3.28
N VAL A 98 5.11 -4.58 -4.33
CA VAL A 98 6.23 -5.15 -5.11
C VAL A 98 7.00 -4.04 -5.82
N PHE A 99 6.30 -3.09 -6.46
CA PHE A 99 6.93 -1.96 -7.11
C PHE A 99 7.79 -1.14 -6.15
N ASP A 100 7.25 -0.74 -4.99
CA ASP A 100 8.00 0.05 -4.00
C ASP A 100 9.18 -0.75 -3.41
N PHE A 101 9.00 -2.06 -3.17
CA PHE A 101 10.08 -2.94 -2.72
C PHE A 101 11.23 -3.04 -3.73
N VAL A 102 10.92 -3.26 -5.02
CA VAL A 102 11.91 -3.39 -6.09
C VAL A 102 12.67 -2.08 -6.26
N ILE A 103 11.96 -0.95 -6.34
CA ILE A 103 12.59 0.38 -6.43
C ILE A 103 13.49 0.64 -5.22
N HIS A 104 13.06 0.30 -4.01
CA HIS A 104 13.86 0.45 -2.81
C HIS A 104 15.14 -0.41 -2.84
N ARG A 105 15.02 -1.68 -3.24
CA ARG A 105 16.15 -2.62 -3.40
C ARG A 105 17.17 -2.13 -4.42
N ILE A 106 16.72 -1.68 -5.59
CA ILE A 106 17.60 -1.17 -6.65
C ILE A 106 18.35 0.07 -6.16
N LEU A 107 17.65 1.05 -5.58
CA LEU A 107 18.26 2.28 -5.08
C LEU A 107 19.26 2.03 -3.93
N LYS A 108 18.98 1.06 -3.04
CA LYS A 108 19.91 0.67 -1.97
C LYS A 108 21.18 0.01 -2.53
N SER A 109 21.05 -0.83 -3.55
CA SER A 109 22.18 -1.50 -4.23
C SER A 109 23.10 -0.49 -4.91
N THR A 110 22.53 0.52 -5.59
CA THR A 110 23.33 1.58 -6.24
C THR A 110 24.08 2.43 -5.22
N ARG A 111 23.47 2.76 -4.08
CA ARG A 111 24.15 3.55 -3.02
C ARG A 111 25.35 2.81 -2.42
N HIS A 112 25.29 1.48 -2.29
CA HIS A 112 26.43 0.68 -1.84
C HIS A 112 27.56 0.61 -2.86
N ARG A 113 27.27 0.54 -4.17
CA ARG A 113 28.30 0.49 -5.23
C ARG A 113 29.11 1.78 -5.35
N TYR A 114 28.50 2.94 -5.10
CA TYR A 114 29.21 4.23 -5.19
C TYR A 114 29.87 4.66 -3.88
N GLY A 115 29.40 4.18 -2.72
CA GLY A 115 29.98 4.51 -1.41
C GLY A 115 31.27 3.77 -1.07
N THR A 116 31.58 2.66 -1.74
CA THR A 116 32.83 1.90 -1.55
C THR A 116 33.96 2.34 -2.48
N ALA A 117 33.67 3.11 -3.54
CA ALA A 117 34.66 3.58 -4.50
C ALA A 117 35.57 4.71 -3.95
N THR A 118 35.16 5.40 -2.89
CA THR A 118 35.90 6.55 -2.32
C THR A 118 36.87 6.21 -1.20
N ARG A 119 36.95 4.95 -0.72
CA ARG A 119 37.84 4.56 0.39
C ARG A 119 39.17 3.89 -0.04
N LYS A 120 39.59 4.04 -1.29
CA LYS A 120 40.86 3.49 -1.81
C LYS A 120 41.84 4.51 -2.42
N ARG A 121 41.73 5.78 -2.05
CA ARG A 121 42.79 6.78 -2.30
C ARG A 121 43.09 7.57 -1.02
N SER A 122 43.84 6.95 -0.12
CA SER A 122 44.85 7.67 0.64
C SER A 122 46.21 7.10 0.22
N PRO A 123 46.88 7.71 -0.77
CA PRO A 123 48.31 7.59 -0.94
C PRO A 123 48.93 8.92 -0.48
N THR A 124 49.46 8.95 0.74
CA THR A 124 50.46 9.93 1.26
C THR A 124 50.48 9.71 2.76
N GLY A 125 51.57 9.39 3.43
CA GLY A 125 52.99 9.44 3.09
C GLY A 125 53.71 9.39 4.43
#